data_AF-A0A2S0K5J7-F1
#
_entry.id   AF-A0A2S0K5J7-F1
#
_cell.length_a   1.000
_cell.length_b   1.000
_cell.length_c   1.000
_cell.angle_alpha   90.00
_cell.angle_beta   90.00
_cell.angle_gamma   90.00
#
_symmetry.space_group_name_H-M   'P 1'
#
loop_
_entity.id
_entity.type
_entity.pdbx_description
1 polymer ?
#
loop_
_entity_poly.entity_id
_entity_poly.type
_entity_poly.pdbx_seq_one_letter_code
_entity_poly.pdbx_strand_id
1 'polypeptide(L)'
;MTKKEFKRLSVVDLMKEKEKYQVKDDVTEEVVVERLGVVVVLRKPEKSLCVDTMKMARDENNDTDADEYIVYNTMIEPNLKDPELLAAYGCKTIPTEIVSKIFDPGEIAQLSEVAFELAGYKKGGVKAIKN
;
A
#
# COMPACT_ATOMS: atom_id res chain seq x y z
N MET A 1 27.85 17.88 -15.10
CA MET A 1 26.95 16.95 -14.39
C MET A 1 27.68 16.42 -13.15
N THR A 2 27.27 16.83 -11.96
CA THR A 2 27.95 16.46 -10.70
C THR A 2 27.52 15.05 -10.29
N LYS A 3 28.46 14.10 -10.21
CA LYS A 3 28.21 12.76 -9.67
C LYS A 3 27.76 12.90 -8.21
N LYS A 4 26.54 12.47 -7.88
CA LYS A 4 26.07 12.41 -6.49
C LYS A 4 26.90 11.35 -5.75
N GLU A 5 27.78 11.80 -4.87
CA GLU A 5 28.64 10.92 -4.07
C GLU A 5 27.84 10.38 -2.87
N PHE A 6 27.82 9.05 -2.69
CA PHE A 6 27.10 8.41 -1.59
C PHE A 6 28.07 8.09 -0.44
N LYS A 7 27.82 8.69 0.74
CA LYS A 7 28.58 8.36 1.96
C LYS A 7 28.37 6.89 2.34
N ARG A 8 29.45 6.21 2.73
CA ARG A 8 29.38 4.88 3.36
C ARG A 8 28.76 5.00 4.75
N LEU A 9 27.66 4.28 4.98
CA LEU A 9 26.95 4.25 6.25
C LEU A 9 27.75 3.46 7.30
N SER A 10 27.98 4.03 8.48
CA SER A 10 28.66 3.37 9.61
C SER A 10 27.71 3.07 10.76
N VAL A 11 28.14 2.19 11.68
CA VAL A 11 27.40 1.88 12.92
C VAL A 11 27.25 3.13 13.79
N VAL A 12 28.25 4.01 13.83
CA VAL A 12 28.20 5.28 14.57
C VAL A 12 27.12 6.21 14.00
N ASP A 13 26.98 6.27 12.68
CA ASP A 13 25.92 7.06 12.03
C ASP A 13 24.53 6.52 12.39
N LEU A 14 24.35 5.20 12.39
CA LEU A 14 23.08 4.55 12.76
C LEU A 14 22.67 4.86 14.20
N MET A 15 23.63 4.91 15.13
CA MET A 15 23.35 5.22 16.54
C MET A 15 23.08 6.71 16.76
N LYS A 16 23.84 7.60 16.12
CA LYS A 16 23.70 9.05 16.29
C LYS A 16 22.43 9.61 15.63
N GLU A 17 22.05 9.07 14.47
CA GLU A 17 20.92 9.54 13.68
C GLU A 17 19.82 8.47 13.60
N LYS A 18 19.57 7.73 14.69
CA LYS A 18 18.61 6.61 14.74
C LYS A 18 17.26 6.99 14.12
N GLU A 19 16.67 8.11 14.51
CA GLU A 19 15.35 8.56 14.03
C GLU A 19 15.31 8.82 12.53
N LYS A 20 16.44 9.24 11.94
CA LYS A 20 16.56 9.48 10.50
C LYS A 20 16.58 8.17 9.71
N TYR A 21 17.22 7.13 10.25
CA TYR A 21 17.37 5.84 9.58
C TYR A 21 16.27 4.84 9.93
N GLN A 22 15.56 5.07 11.03
CA GLN A 22 14.45 4.23 11.45
C GLN A 22 13.30 4.35 10.45
N VAL A 23 12.84 3.20 9.97
CA VAL A 23 11.63 3.10 9.15
C VAL A 23 10.44 3.51 10.03
N LYS A 24 9.61 4.42 9.52
CA LYS A 24 8.37 4.84 10.18
C LYS A 24 7.26 3.86 9.86
N ASP A 25 6.45 3.54 10.86
CA ASP A 25 5.33 2.61 10.72
C ASP A 25 3.98 3.34 10.54
N ASP A 26 3.81 4.51 11.16
CA ASP A 26 2.63 5.37 11.02
C ASP A 26 2.75 6.30 9.81
N VAL A 27 2.81 5.74 8.61
CA VAL A 27 2.84 6.50 7.36
C VAL A 27 1.50 6.35 6.64
N THR A 28 0.95 7.46 6.18
CA THR A 28 -0.28 7.52 5.38
C THR A 28 -0.04 8.37 4.14
N GLU A 29 -0.82 8.13 3.09
CA GLU A 29 -0.82 8.90 1.85
C GLU A 29 -2.25 9.25 1.45
N GLU A 30 -2.45 10.50 1.01
CA GLU A 30 -3.68 10.97 0.38
C GLU A 30 -3.61 10.71 -1.12
N VAL A 31 -4.59 10.00 -1.66
CA VAL A 31 -4.65 9.61 -3.08
C VAL A 31 -5.91 10.19 -3.70
N VAL A 32 -5.75 10.86 -4.84
CA VAL A 32 -6.88 11.39 -5.62
C VAL A 32 -7.42 10.28 -6.52
N VAL A 33 -8.72 10.04 -6.46
CA VAL A 33 -9.44 9.19 -7.43
C VAL A 33 -10.18 10.10 -8.40
N GLU A 34 -9.54 10.36 -9.54
CA GLU A 34 -9.95 11.43 -10.48
C GLU A 34 -11.39 11.29 -10.98
N ARG A 35 -11.81 10.07 -11.34
CA ARG A 35 -13.17 9.79 -11.84
C ARG A 35 -14.25 10.18 -10.83
N LEU A 36 -13.98 9.97 -9.54
CA LEU A 36 -14.89 10.29 -8.45
C LEU A 36 -14.76 11.74 -7.98
N GLY A 37 -13.64 12.40 -8.29
CA GLY A 37 -13.33 13.74 -7.80
C GLY A 37 -13.14 13.80 -6.28
N VAL A 38 -12.65 12.71 -5.68
CA VAL A 38 -12.49 12.58 -4.21
C VAL A 38 -11.06 12.24 -3.84
N VAL A 39 -10.71 12.48 -2.58
CA VAL A 39 -9.47 12.04 -1.95
C VAL A 39 -9.79 10.86 -1.04
N VAL A 40 -8.94 9.85 -1.08
CA VAL A 40 -8.95 8.72 -0.15
C VAL A 40 -7.62 8.64 0.58
N VAL A 41 -7.59 7.97 1.73
CA VAL A 41 -6.39 7.87 2.57
C VAL A 41 -6.02 6.41 2.77
N LEU A 42 -4.80 6.07 2.37
CA LEU A 42 -4.19 4.76 2.58
C LEU A 42 -3.15 4.84 3.68
N ARG A 43 -3.11 3.83 4.56
CA ARG A 43 -1.99 3.62 5.50
C ARG A 43 -0.94 2.67 4.89
N LYS A 44 0.30 2.80 5.34
CA LYS A 44 1.35 1.83 5.09
C LYS A 44 0.92 0.45 5.62
N PRO A 45 0.91 -0.60 4.78
CA PRO A 45 0.62 -1.95 5.24
C PRO A 45 1.79 -2.53 6.02
N GLU A 46 1.47 -3.37 7.00
CA GLU A 46 2.43 -4.22 7.69
C GLU A 46 2.97 -5.32 6.76
N LYS A 47 4.15 -5.86 7.10
CA LYS A 47 4.80 -6.90 6.29
C LYS A 47 3.92 -8.13 6.06
N SER A 48 3.16 -8.56 7.06
CA SER A 48 2.28 -9.74 6.96
C SER A 48 1.21 -9.53 5.88
N LEU A 49 0.54 -8.37 5.88
CA LEU A 49 -0.46 -8.02 4.88
C LEU A 49 0.12 -8.02 3.46
N CYS A 50 1.32 -7.46 3.28
CA CYS A 50 2.02 -7.50 1.99
C CYS A 50 2.30 -8.93 1.53
N VAL A 51 2.81 -9.77 2.44
CA VAL A 51 3.15 -11.17 2.16
C VAL A 51 1.91 -11.97 1.81
N ASP A 52 0.81 -11.79 2.53
CA ASP A 52 -0.43 -12.54 2.29
C ASP A 52 -1.07 -12.10 0.97
N THR A 53 -1.06 -10.80 0.66
CA THR A 53 -1.47 -10.28 -0.65
C THR A 53 -0.66 -10.90 -1.79
N MET A 54 0.67 -10.98 -1.65
CA MET A 54 1.52 -11.60 -2.67
C MET A 54 1.31 -13.11 -2.83
N LYS A 55 0.89 -13.82 -1.78
CA LYS A 55 0.51 -15.22 -1.87
C LYS A 55 -0.82 -15.37 -2.60
N MET A 56 -1.81 -14.54 -2.25
CA MET A 56 -3.12 -14.50 -2.90
C MET A 56 -2.98 -14.25 -4.42
N ALA A 57 -2.13 -13.31 -4.82
CA ALA A 57 -1.87 -13.02 -6.23
C ALA A 57 -1.24 -14.19 -7.03
N ARG A 58 -0.71 -15.21 -6.34
CA ARG A 58 -0.12 -16.41 -6.95
C ARG A 58 -1.01 -17.65 -6.84
N ASP A 59 -2.11 -17.56 -6.09
CA ASP A 59 -3.04 -18.66 -5.90
C ASP A 59 -4.17 -18.54 -6.93
N GLU A 60 -4.09 -19.38 -7.96
CA GLU A 60 -5.08 -19.41 -9.05
C GLU A 60 -6.47 -19.89 -8.59
N ASN A 61 -6.60 -20.43 -7.37
CA ASN A 61 -7.88 -20.90 -6.82
C ASN A 61 -8.49 -19.95 -5.79
N ASN A 62 -7.94 -18.74 -5.64
CA ASN A 62 -8.43 -17.79 -4.65
C ASN A 62 -9.63 -17.01 -5.19
N ASP A 63 -10.73 -17.03 -4.45
CA ASP A 63 -11.96 -16.30 -4.80
C ASP A 63 -11.86 -14.79 -4.49
N THR A 64 -10.82 -14.36 -3.76
CA THR A 64 -10.60 -12.96 -3.40
C THR A 64 -9.46 -12.36 -4.22
N ASP A 65 -9.75 -11.28 -4.93
CA ASP A 65 -8.73 -10.53 -5.65
C ASP A 65 -7.69 -9.91 -4.68
N ALA A 66 -6.40 -10.08 -5.01
CA ALA A 66 -5.33 -9.64 -4.14
C ALA A 66 -5.25 -8.11 -4.02
N ASP A 67 -5.54 -7.38 -5.10
CA ASP A 67 -5.53 -5.92 -5.09
C ASP A 67 -6.73 -5.39 -4.29
N GLU A 68 -7.92 -5.99 -4.43
CA GLU A 68 -9.06 -5.67 -3.57
C GLU A 68 -8.73 -5.90 -2.09
N TYR A 69 -8.07 -7.02 -1.77
CA TYR A 69 -7.73 -7.37 -0.40
C TYR A 69 -6.82 -6.34 0.26
N ILE A 70 -5.75 -5.90 -0.41
CA ILE A 70 -4.84 -4.92 0.17
C ILE A 70 -5.46 -3.53 0.26
N VAL A 71 -6.25 -3.10 -0.74
CA VAL A 71 -6.96 -1.81 -0.71
C VAL A 71 -7.96 -1.78 0.45
N TYR A 72 -8.79 -2.83 0.59
CA TYR A 72 -9.75 -2.95 1.68
C TYR A 72 -9.10 -2.86 3.07
N ASN A 73 -7.88 -3.39 3.23
CA ASN A 73 -7.19 -3.42 4.51
C ASN A 73 -6.31 -2.21 4.81
N THR A 74 -5.97 -1.41 3.79
CA THR A 74 -5.13 -0.21 3.92
C THR A 74 -5.91 1.09 3.84
N MET A 75 -7.12 1.08 3.28
CA MET A 75 -8.02 2.23 3.28
C MET A 75 -8.45 2.58 4.71
N ILE A 76 -8.10 3.79 5.16
CA ILE A 76 -8.56 4.34 6.44
C ILE A 76 -9.68 5.37 6.25
N GLU A 77 -9.68 6.08 5.13
CA GLU A 77 -10.72 7.04 4.76
C GLU A 77 -11.06 6.92 3.27
N PRO A 78 -12.31 6.56 2.90
CA PRO A 78 -13.42 6.20 3.78
C PRO A 78 -13.20 4.87 4.52
N ASN A 79 -13.91 4.65 5.63
CA ASN A 79 -13.90 3.37 6.34
C ASN A 79 -14.70 2.32 5.56
N LEU A 80 -14.03 1.56 4.69
CA LEU A 80 -14.66 0.49 3.89
C LEU A 80 -15.19 -0.67 4.73
N LYS A 81 -14.80 -0.75 6.00
CA LYS A 81 -15.24 -1.78 6.95
C LYS A 81 -16.50 -1.40 7.71
N ASP A 82 -17.08 -0.23 7.40
CA ASP A 82 -18.29 0.25 8.04
C ASP A 82 -19.48 -0.70 7.76
N PRO A 83 -20.17 -1.22 8.79
CA PRO A 83 -21.26 -2.17 8.60
C PRO A 83 -22.47 -1.61 7.83
N GLU A 84 -22.75 -0.32 7.95
CA GLU A 84 -23.85 0.33 7.23
C GLU A 84 -23.50 0.47 5.75
N LEU A 85 -22.25 0.85 5.44
CA LEU A 85 -21.71 0.87 4.09
C LEU A 85 -21.78 -0.52 3.44
N LEU A 86 -21.25 -1.54 4.11
CA LEU A 86 -21.26 -2.92 3.60
C LEU A 86 -22.70 -3.42 3.38
N ALA A 87 -23.63 -3.08 4.27
CA ALA A 87 -25.03 -3.42 4.10
C ALA A 87 -25.68 -2.69 2.92
N ALA A 88 -25.38 -1.39 2.72
CA ALA A 88 -25.91 -0.58 1.63
C ALA A 88 -25.46 -1.08 0.25
N TYR A 89 -24.24 -1.63 0.16
CA TYR A 89 -23.67 -2.19 -1.07
C TYR A 89 -23.87 -3.71 -1.24
N GLY A 90 -24.47 -4.38 -0.24
CA GLY A 90 -24.73 -5.82 -0.28
C GLY A 90 -23.51 -6.72 0.02
N CYS A 91 -22.38 -6.16 0.47
CA CYS A 91 -21.10 -6.85 0.69
C CYS A 91 -21.00 -7.49 2.08
N LYS A 92 -22.05 -8.20 2.54
CA LYS A 92 -22.07 -8.79 3.91
C LYS A 92 -21.26 -10.09 4.02
N THR A 93 -21.22 -10.87 2.95
CA THR A 93 -20.58 -12.20 2.92
C THR A 93 -19.12 -12.12 2.48
N ILE A 94 -18.82 -11.23 1.52
CA ILE A 94 -17.48 -11.00 1.00
C ILE A 94 -17.22 -9.48 1.09
N PRO A 95 -16.73 -8.97 2.24
CA PRO A 95 -16.59 -7.53 2.46
C PRO A 95 -15.64 -6.83 1.48
N THR A 96 -14.64 -7.54 0.94
CA THR A 96 -13.67 -6.97 -0.01
C THR A 96 -14.30 -6.54 -1.33
N GLU A 97 -15.43 -7.14 -1.73
CA GLU A 97 -16.17 -6.76 -2.94
C GLU A 97 -16.58 -5.28 -2.94
N ILE A 98 -16.67 -4.64 -1.76
CA ILE A 98 -16.95 -3.20 -1.69
C ILE A 98 -15.97 -2.37 -2.53
N VAL A 99 -14.72 -2.84 -2.64
CA VAL A 99 -13.68 -2.18 -3.41
C VAL A 99 -14.05 -2.14 -4.89
N SER A 100 -14.46 -3.26 -5.48
CA SER A 100 -14.91 -3.31 -6.89
C SER A 100 -16.33 -2.79 -7.13
N LYS A 101 -17.12 -2.51 -6.07
CA LYS A 101 -18.36 -1.74 -6.20
C LYS A 101 -18.14 -0.24 -6.31
N ILE A 102 -17.04 0.28 -5.75
CA ILE A 102 -16.75 1.72 -5.68
C ILE A 102 -15.75 2.14 -6.77
N PHE A 103 -14.69 1.35 -6.96
CA PHE A 103 -13.54 1.67 -7.81
C PHE A 103 -13.52 0.80 -9.07
N ASP A 104 -13.02 1.37 -10.17
CA ASP A 104 -12.80 0.65 -11.42
C ASP A 104 -11.54 -0.25 -11.30
N PRO A 105 -11.42 -1.35 -12.06
CA PRO A 105 -10.30 -2.28 -11.95
C PRO A 105 -8.91 -1.61 -12.05
N GLY A 106 -8.78 -0.60 -12.91
CA GLY A 106 -7.53 0.17 -13.04
C GLY A 106 -7.23 1.04 -11.82
N GLU A 107 -8.25 1.59 -11.17
CA GLU A 107 -8.11 2.37 -9.93
C GLU A 107 -7.70 1.47 -8.77
N ILE A 108 -8.26 0.26 -8.69
CA ILE A 108 -7.91 -0.75 -7.67
C ILE A 108 -6.44 -1.15 -7.78
N ALA A 109 -5.96 -1.45 -8.99
CA ALA A 109 -4.56 -1.78 -9.24
C ALA A 109 -3.62 -0.63 -8.83
N GLN A 110 -3.98 0.62 -9.12
CA GLN A 110 -3.19 1.79 -8.76
C GLN A 110 -3.17 2.03 -7.25
N LEU A 111 -4.31 1.88 -6.56
CA LEU A 111 -4.39 2.00 -5.10
C LEU A 111 -3.58 0.89 -4.40
N SER A 112 -3.63 -0.33 -4.92
CA SER A 112 -2.78 -1.45 -4.48
C SER A 112 -1.29 -1.13 -4.65
N GLU A 113 -0.89 -0.59 -5.81
CA GLU A 113 0.48 -0.16 -6.06
C GLU A 113 0.94 0.88 -5.03
N VAL A 114 0.13 1.92 -4.78
CA VAL A 114 0.44 2.94 -3.76
C VAL A 114 0.64 2.31 -2.37
N ALA A 115 -0.21 1.36 -1.97
CA ALA A 115 -0.05 0.66 -0.69
C ALA A 115 1.28 -0.11 -0.62
N PHE A 116 1.69 -0.79 -1.69
CA PHE A 116 2.99 -1.46 -1.78
C PHE A 116 4.15 -0.46 -1.77
N GLU A 117 4.03 0.69 -2.44
CA GLU A 117 5.04 1.73 -2.42
C GLU A 117 5.29 2.29 -1.02
N LEU A 118 4.22 2.51 -0.23
CA LEU A 118 4.31 2.93 1.16
C LEU A 118 5.05 1.91 2.04
N ALA A 119 4.91 0.62 1.74
CA ALA A 119 5.65 -0.45 2.38
C ALA A 119 7.09 -0.64 1.86
N GLY A 120 7.52 0.18 0.88
CA GLY A 120 8.88 0.17 0.36
C GLY A 120 9.12 -0.82 -0.79
N TYR A 121 8.05 -1.35 -1.39
CA TYR A 121 8.14 -2.20 -2.59
C TYR A 121 8.30 -1.39 -3.90
N LYS A 122 8.44 -0.06 -3.78
CA LYS A 122 8.67 0.82 -4.93
C LYS A 122 9.98 0.52 -5.67
N LYS A 123 9.92 0.67 -6.99
CA LYS A 123 11.10 0.55 -7.84
C LYS A 123 12.11 1.68 -7.53
N GLY A 124 13.38 1.32 -7.36
CA GLY A 124 14.48 2.28 -7.23
C GLY A 124 14.90 2.68 -5.81
N GLY A 125 14.35 2.03 -4.77
CA GLY A 125 14.79 2.24 -3.38
C GLY A 125 16.22 1.76 -3.08
N VAL A 126 16.70 0.75 -3.81
CA VAL A 126 18.05 0.17 -3.66
C VAL A 126 18.70 0.02 -5.04
N LYS A 127 19.97 0.41 -5.15
CA LYS A 127 20.75 0.25 -6.39
C LYS A 127 22.16 -0.24 -6.10
N ALA A 128 22.67 -1.13 -6.95
CA ALA A 128 24.07 -1.50 -6.94
C ALA A 128 24.93 -0.38 -7.53
N ILE A 129 26.06 -0.08 -6.88
CA ILE A 129 27.11 0.74 -7.48
C ILE A 129 27.93 -0.21 -8.36
N LYS A 130 27.80 -0.07 -9.68
CA LYS A 130 28.69 -0.75 -10.63
C LYS A 130 29.98 0.07 -10.72
N ASN A 131 31.11 -0.61 -10.57
CA ASN A 131 32.45 -0.02 -10.74
C ASN A 131 32.73 0.28 -12.22
#